data_AF-A0A1V4VW47-F1
#
_entry.id   AF-A0A1V4VW47-F1
#
_cell.length_a   1.000
_cell.length_b   1.000
_cell.length_c   1.000
_cell.angle_alpha   90.00
_cell.angle_beta   90.00
_cell.angle_gamma   90.00
#
_symmetry.space_group_name_H-M   'P 1'
#
loop_
_entity.id
_entity.type
_entity.pdbx_description
1 polymer ?
#
loop_
_entity_poly.entity_id
_entity_poly.type
_entity_poly.pdbx_seq_one_letter_code
_entity_poly.pdbx_strand_id
1 'polypeptide(L)'
;MDKNHALFIGKAGEMAVVSELLFRGFNANILAVDYGADVIALKNNKVYQVQVKTRTLSSRNKVLYQFRKDTFDELNQQGYYVVLVIRDEEGINDYIIMPGNTVSIFIAKGWVEDYKDIWRMWIGLRESEEGKKVVFMRRISNTITEYLNNWDLIK
;
A
#
# COMPACT_ATOMS: atom_id res chain seq x y z
N MET A 1 -18.85 -11.75 2.63
CA MET A 1 -17.81 -12.03 1.62
C MET A 1 -17.20 -13.37 1.98
N ASP A 2 -17.21 -14.36 1.07
CA ASP A 2 -16.54 -15.64 1.32
C ASP A 2 -15.03 -15.41 1.50
N LYS A 3 -14.38 -16.18 2.38
CA LYS A 3 -12.96 -16.09 2.71
C LYS A 3 -12.09 -16.22 1.45
N ASN A 4 -12.54 -17.02 0.47
CA ASN A 4 -11.85 -17.21 -0.80
C ASN A 4 -11.81 -15.93 -1.64
N HIS A 5 -12.88 -15.12 -1.61
CA HIS A 5 -12.95 -13.87 -2.38
C HIS A 5 -11.89 -12.87 -1.93
N ALA A 6 -11.60 -12.79 -0.62
CA ALA A 6 -10.54 -11.92 -0.11
C ALA A 6 -9.14 -12.32 -0.59
N LEU A 7 -8.88 -13.63 -0.77
CA LEU A 7 -7.62 -14.14 -1.32
C LEU A 7 -7.46 -13.72 -2.78
N PHE A 8 -8.51 -13.83 -3.60
CA PHE A 8 -8.49 -13.38 -4.99
C PHE A 8 -8.24 -11.87 -5.11
N ILE A 9 -8.87 -11.05 -4.26
CA ILE A 9 -8.65 -9.59 -4.24
C ILE A 9 -7.21 -9.24 -3.85
N GLY A 10 -6.66 -9.92 -2.85
CA GLY A 10 -5.25 -9.78 -2.47
C GLY A 10 -4.33 -10.06 -3.66
N LYS A 11 -4.50 -11.23 -4.27
CA LYS A 11 -3.69 -11.69 -5.40
C LYS A 11 -3.83 -10.80 -6.64
N ALA A 12 -5.04 -10.35 -6.96
CA ALA A 12 -5.29 -9.43 -8.05
C ALA A 12 -4.55 -8.10 -7.86
N GLY A 13 -4.49 -7.58 -6.63
CA GLY A 13 -3.72 -6.38 -6.35
C GLY A 13 -2.21 -6.58 -6.44
N GLU A 14 -1.66 -7.72 -5.99
CA GLU A 14 -0.25 -8.07 -6.22
C GLU A 14 0.08 -8.08 -7.72
N MET A 15 -0.76 -8.72 -8.53
CA MET A 15 -0.60 -8.77 -9.99
C MET A 15 -0.73 -7.39 -10.64
N ALA A 16 -1.64 -6.55 -10.14
CA ALA A 16 -1.78 -5.17 -10.62
C ALA A 16 -0.51 -4.36 -10.33
N VAL A 17 0.07 -4.47 -9.14
CA VAL A 17 1.33 -3.81 -8.78
C VAL A 17 2.47 -4.31 -9.67
N VAL A 18 2.57 -5.62 -9.92
CA VAL A 18 3.57 -6.17 -10.86
C VAL A 18 3.38 -5.59 -12.26
N SER A 19 2.15 -5.55 -12.77
CA SER A 19 1.82 -4.95 -14.07
C SER A 19 2.31 -3.50 -14.17
N GLU A 20 2.01 -2.66 -13.17
CA GLU A 20 2.46 -1.27 -13.11
C GLU A 20 3.99 -1.15 -13.09
N LEU A 21 4.68 -2.00 -12.31
CA LEU A 21 6.15 -2.02 -12.26
C LEU A 21 6.76 -2.44 -13.60
N LEU A 22 6.19 -3.44 -14.28
CA LEU A 22 6.62 -3.89 -15.61
C LEU A 22 6.47 -2.79 -16.66
N PHE A 23 5.33 -2.08 -16.70
CA PHE A 23 5.15 -0.92 -17.59
C PHE A 23 6.17 0.20 -17.34
N ARG A 24 6.73 0.28 -16.13
CA ARG A 24 7.78 1.23 -15.74
C ARG A 24 9.19 0.69 -15.91
N GLY A 25 9.36 -0.47 -16.56
CA GLY A 25 10.66 -1.05 -16.89
C GLY A 25 11.38 -1.70 -15.71
N PHE A 26 10.68 -2.09 -14.66
CA PHE A 26 11.22 -2.97 -13.64
C PHE A 26 11.05 -4.43 -14.10
N ASN A 27 12.02 -5.30 -13.79
CA ASN A 27 11.79 -6.73 -13.80
C ASN A 27 11.15 -7.13 -12.47
N ALA A 28 9.82 -7.26 -12.45
CA ALA A 28 9.03 -7.48 -11.24
C ALA A 28 8.35 -8.85 -11.23
N ASN A 29 8.33 -9.51 -10.07
CA ASN A 29 7.72 -10.82 -9.87
C ASN A 29 7.06 -10.92 -8.48
N ILE A 30 6.01 -11.72 -8.40
CA ILE A 30 5.41 -12.11 -7.11
C ILE A 30 6.28 -13.18 -6.46
N LEU A 31 6.51 -13.06 -5.15
CA LEU A 31 7.25 -14.05 -4.38
C LEU A 31 6.38 -15.28 -4.11
N ALA A 32 6.94 -16.46 -4.34
CA ALA A 32 6.22 -17.73 -4.18
C ALA A 32 5.93 -18.06 -2.70
N VAL A 33 6.76 -17.56 -1.79
CA VAL A 33 6.64 -17.75 -0.34
C VAL A 33 6.46 -16.39 0.31
N ASP A 34 5.41 -16.25 1.11
CA ASP A 34 5.16 -15.04 1.92
C ASP A 34 6.15 -15.00 3.10
N TYR A 35 7.15 -14.13 3.01
CA TYR A 35 8.02 -13.75 4.13
C TYR A 35 7.83 -12.28 4.54
N GLY A 36 6.69 -11.67 4.14
CA GLY A 36 6.34 -10.30 4.43
C GLY A 36 6.38 -9.36 3.23
N ALA A 37 7.31 -9.56 2.29
CA ALA A 37 7.29 -8.91 0.98
C ALA A 37 6.49 -9.77 -0.01
N ASP A 38 5.60 -9.13 -0.76
CA ASP A 38 4.73 -9.82 -1.71
C ASP A 38 5.34 -9.80 -3.12
N VAL A 39 6.03 -8.72 -3.47
CA VAL A 39 6.62 -8.49 -4.81
C VAL A 39 8.09 -8.11 -4.67
N ILE A 40 8.92 -8.67 -5.55
CA ILE A 40 10.30 -8.25 -5.76
C ILE A 40 10.42 -7.59 -7.13
N ALA A 41 11.15 -6.47 -7.19
CA ALA A 41 11.41 -5.78 -8.44
C ALA A 41 12.89 -5.44 -8.58
N LEU A 42 13.43 -5.57 -9.79
CA LEU A 42 14.81 -5.24 -10.13
C LEU A 42 14.82 -4.15 -11.20
N LYS A 43 15.58 -3.07 -10.98
CA LYS A 43 15.84 -2.03 -11.98
C LYS A 43 17.19 -1.38 -11.71
N ASN A 44 18.01 -1.21 -12.75
CA ASN A 44 19.34 -0.60 -12.66
C ASN A 44 20.22 -1.26 -11.57
N ASN A 45 20.25 -2.59 -11.52
CA ASN A 45 21.00 -3.39 -10.52
C ASN A 45 20.60 -3.16 -9.05
N LYS A 46 19.45 -2.52 -8.79
CA LYS A 46 18.88 -2.38 -7.45
C LYS A 46 17.65 -3.25 -7.30
N VAL A 47 17.55 -3.91 -6.15
CA VAL A 47 16.41 -4.74 -5.75
C VAL A 47 15.49 -3.92 -4.86
N TYR A 48 14.19 -4.02 -5.13
CA TYR A 48 13.12 -3.37 -4.37
C TYR A 48 12.18 -4.44 -3.84
N GLN A 49 11.98 -4.44 -2.52
CA GLN A 49 10.99 -5.28 -1.87
C GLN A 49 9.70 -4.47 -1.70
N VAL A 50 8.57 -5.04 -2.11
CA VAL A 50 7.27 -4.37 -2.09
C VAL A 50 6.26 -5.25 -1.34
N GLN A 51 5.71 -4.71 -0.27
CA GLN A 51 4.55 -5.27 0.42
C GLN A 51 3.28 -4.63 -0.14
N VAL A 52 2.33 -5.47 -0.56
CA VAL A 52 1.07 -5.07 -1.17
C VAL A 52 -0.08 -5.38 -0.23
N LYS A 53 -0.99 -4.42 -0.06
CA LYS A 53 -2.27 -4.68 0.60
C LYS A 53 -3.41 -4.10 -0.23
N THR A 54 -4.40 -4.94 -0.53
CA THR A 54 -5.53 -4.56 -1.39
C THR A 54 -6.82 -4.45 -0.60
N ARG A 55 -7.59 -3.40 -0.86
CA ARG A 55 -8.94 -3.21 -0.33
C ARG A 55 -9.84 -2.65 -1.43
N THR A 56 -11.09 -3.06 -1.41
CA THR A 56 -12.15 -2.40 -2.19
C THR A 56 -12.68 -1.23 -1.37
N LEU A 57 -12.84 -0.07 -2.01
CA LEU A 57 -13.43 1.09 -1.35
C LEU A 57 -14.86 0.75 -0.92
N SER A 58 -15.19 1.05 0.33
CA SER A 58 -16.57 0.95 0.82
C SER A 58 -17.26 2.30 0.70
N SER A 59 -18.59 2.31 0.80
CA SER A 59 -19.43 3.53 0.78
C SER A 59 -19.04 4.63 1.77
N ARG A 60 -18.17 4.35 2.76
CA ARG A 60 -17.67 5.31 3.74
C ARG A 60 -16.38 6.04 3.31
N ASN A 61 -15.91 5.86 2.08
CA ASN A 61 -14.67 6.45 1.54
C ASN A 61 -13.44 6.30 2.45
N LYS A 62 -13.43 5.26 3.29
CA LYS A 62 -12.34 4.91 4.18
C LYS A 62 -12.11 3.41 4.17
N VAL A 63 -10.85 3.02 4.25
CA VAL A 63 -10.41 1.62 4.30
C VAL A 63 -9.38 1.42 5.39
N LEU A 64 -9.38 0.23 5.99
CA LEU A 64 -8.43 -0.17 7.01
C LEU A 64 -7.43 -1.18 6.43
N TYR A 65 -6.16 -0.83 6.55
CA TYR A 65 -5.02 -1.70 6.29
C TYR A 65 -4.40 -2.16 7.61
N GLN A 66 -3.94 -3.40 7.63
CA GLN A 66 -3.39 -4.05 8.80
C GLN A 66 -2.05 -4.69 8.47
N PHE A 67 -1.07 -4.46 9.33
CA PHE A 67 0.28 -5.01 9.22
C PHE A 67 0.63 -5.68 10.54
N ARG A 68 1.18 -6.90 10.51
CA ARG A 68 1.75 -7.48 11.72
C ARG A 68 3.03 -6.72 12.08
N LYS A 69 3.23 -6.43 13.37
CA LYS A 69 4.35 -5.61 13.84
C LYS A 69 5.70 -6.26 13.59
N ASP A 70 5.81 -7.56 13.87
CA ASP A 70 7.01 -8.36 13.63
C ASP A 70 7.49 -8.29 12.16
N THR A 71 6.58 -8.57 11.22
CA THR A 71 6.84 -8.55 9.78
C THR A 71 7.18 -7.13 9.31
N PHE A 72 6.51 -6.12 9.86
CA PHE A 72 6.81 -4.72 9.56
C PHE A 72 8.24 -4.35 10.00
N ASP A 73 8.61 -4.68 11.24
CA ASP A 73 9.91 -4.33 11.80
C ASP A 73 11.06 -5.04 11.07
N GLU A 74 10.88 -6.31 10.69
CA GLU A 74 11.85 -7.09 9.91
C GLU A 74 12.07 -6.49 8.51
N LEU A 75 11.00 -6.18 7.78
CA LEU A 75 11.10 -5.59 6.43
C LEU A 75 11.68 -4.18 6.47
N ASN A 76 11.33 -3.40 7.49
CA ASN A 76 11.79 -2.02 7.60
C ASN A 76 13.32 -1.93 7.76
N GLN A 77 13.94 -2.91 8.43
CA GLN A 77 15.40 -3.01 8.55
C GLN A 77 16.09 -3.27 7.20
N GLN A 78 15.40 -3.92 6.26
CA GLN A 78 15.95 -4.28 4.95
C GLN A 78 15.70 -3.22 3.87
N GLY A 79 14.85 -2.22 4.17
CA GLY A 79 14.37 -1.25 3.20
C GLY A 79 13.34 -1.88 2.25
N TYR A 80 12.10 -1.46 2.39
CA TYR A 80 10.99 -1.94 1.56
C TYR A 80 10.00 -0.83 1.26
N TYR A 81 9.06 -1.12 0.36
CA TYR A 81 7.96 -0.23 0.00
C TYR A 81 6.63 -0.87 0.39
N VAL A 82 5.71 -0.04 0.85
CA VAL A 82 4.31 -0.40 1.03
C VAL A 82 3.53 0.18 -0.16
N VAL A 83 2.79 -0.68 -0.85
CA VAL A 83 1.81 -0.26 -1.87
C VAL A 83 0.42 -0.68 -1.40
N LEU A 84 -0.39 0.31 -1.03
CA LEU A 84 -1.80 0.11 -0.72
C LEU A 84 -2.60 0.26 -2.01
N VAL A 85 -3.28 -0.81 -2.41
CA VAL A 85 -4.17 -0.80 -3.57
C VAL A 85 -5.59 -0.57 -3.07
N ILE A 86 -6.24 0.47 -3.60
CA ILE A 86 -7.64 0.79 -3.37
C ILE A 86 -8.36 0.61 -4.69
N ARG A 87 -9.20 -0.42 -4.77
CA ARG A 87 -10.03 -0.68 -5.95
C ARG A 87 -11.41 -0.06 -5.74
N ASP A 88 -11.83 0.81 -6.63
CA ASP A 88 -13.19 1.35 -6.59
C ASP A 88 -14.24 0.41 -7.21
N GLU A 89 -15.50 0.82 -7.18
CA GLU A 89 -16.62 0.03 -7.68
C GLU A 89 -16.63 -0.10 -9.22
N GLU A 90 -15.97 0.82 -9.93
CA GLU A 90 -15.77 0.77 -11.39
C GLU A 90 -14.60 -0.13 -11.80
N GLY A 91 -13.83 -0.62 -10.82
CA GLY A 91 -12.69 -1.50 -11.04
C GLY A 91 -11.39 -0.77 -11.37
N ILE A 92 -11.30 0.53 -11.09
CA ILE A 92 -10.08 1.32 -11.20
C ILE A 92 -9.31 1.18 -9.90
N ASN A 93 -7.98 1.08 -10.01
CA ASN A 93 -7.09 1.00 -8.86
C ASN A 93 -6.41 2.35 -8.64
N ASP A 94 -6.50 2.86 -7.40
CA ASP A 94 -5.58 3.85 -6.87
C ASP A 94 -4.50 3.16 -6.02
N TYR A 95 -3.30 3.73 -6.04
CA TYR A 95 -2.14 3.21 -5.34
C TYR A 95 -1.60 4.25 -4.37
N ILE A 96 -1.44 3.91 -3.10
CA ILE A 96 -0.69 4.74 -2.15
C ILE A 96 0.65 4.07 -1.92
N ILE A 97 1.71 4.74 -2.36
CA ILE A 97 3.05 4.17 -2.49
C ILE A 97 3.96 4.87 -1.49
N MET A 98 4.51 4.13 -0.54
CA MET A 98 5.30 4.71 0.55
C MET A 98 6.54 3.86 0.83
N PRO A 99 7.72 4.48 0.98
CA PRO A 99 8.85 3.82 1.62
C PRO A 99 8.52 3.37 3.06
N GLY A 100 9.05 2.24 3.52
CA GLY A 100 8.81 1.70 4.87
C GLY A 100 9.13 2.69 6.00
N ASN A 101 10.23 3.44 5.86
CA ASN A 101 10.62 4.48 6.82
C ASN A 101 9.59 5.62 6.93
N THR A 102 8.84 5.90 5.86
CA THR A 102 7.74 6.87 5.86
C THR A 102 6.61 6.36 6.75
N VAL A 103 6.31 5.06 6.68
CA VAL A 103 5.33 4.43 7.57
C VAL A 103 5.80 4.49 9.03
N SER A 104 7.09 4.29 9.31
CA SER A 104 7.66 4.47 10.66
C SER A 104 7.47 5.91 11.17
N ILE A 105 7.65 6.92 10.31
CA ILE A 105 7.38 8.32 10.66
C ILE A 105 5.90 8.53 11.00
N PHE A 106 4.97 7.92 10.25
CA PHE A 106 3.55 8.00 10.54
C PHE A 106 3.14 7.28 11.83
N ILE A 107 3.80 6.15 12.16
CA ILE A 107 3.65 5.48 13.47
C ILE A 107 4.11 6.43 14.58
N ALA A 108 5.30 7.02 14.46
CA ALA A 108 5.86 7.94 15.46
C ALA A 108 4.98 9.21 15.65
N LYS A 109 4.35 9.71 14.58
CA LYS A 109 3.38 10.81 14.64
C LYS A 109 2.02 10.41 15.24
N GLY A 110 1.81 9.13 15.53
CA GLY A 110 0.52 8.60 16.00
C GLY A 110 -0.56 8.63 14.93
N TRP A 111 -0.22 8.59 13.64
CA TRP A 111 -1.21 8.55 12.55
C TRP A 111 -1.64 7.11 12.25
N VAL A 112 -0.79 6.14 12.56
CA VAL A 112 -1.10 4.72 12.54
C VAL A 112 -1.48 4.29 13.96
N GLU A 113 -2.55 3.50 14.08
CA GLU A 113 -3.05 3.01 15.36
C GLU A 113 -2.27 1.76 15.81
N ASP A 114 -1.80 1.78 17.05
CA ASP A 114 -1.26 0.61 17.73
C ASP A 114 -2.42 -0.28 18.24
N TYR A 115 -2.50 -1.53 17.79
CA TYR A 115 -3.48 -2.49 18.29
C TYR A 115 -2.89 -3.90 18.42
N LYS A 116 -2.59 -4.32 19.67
CA LYS A 116 -1.98 -5.64 19.96
C LYS A 116 -0.70 -5.83 19.13
N ASP A 117 -0.61 -6.91 18.35
CA ASP A 117 0.52 -7.23 17.46
C ASP A 117 0.32 -6.69 16.04
N ILE A 118 -0.59 -5.73 15.85
CA ILE A 118 -0.98 -5.20 14.53
C ILE A 118 -0.90 -3.67 14.52
N TRP A 119 -0.27 -3.13 13.48
CA TRP A 119 -0.42 -1.74 13.07
C TRP A 119 -1.68 -1.56 12.22
N ARG A 120 -2.55 -0.62 12.62
CA ARG A 120 -3.81 -0.31 11.94
C ARG A 120 -3.73 1.05 11.24
N MET A 121 -3.75 1.02 9.92
CA MET A 121 -3.64 2.21 9.08
C MET A 121 -4.98 2.50 8.40
N TRP A 122 -5.64 3.56 8.85
CA TRP A 122 -6.87 4.06 8.24
C TRP A 122 -6.53 5.04 7.13
N ILE A 123 -6.98 4.73 5.92
CA ILE A 123 -6.84 5.61 4.76
C ILE A 123 -8.23 6.11 4.38
N GLY A 124 -8.35 7.41 4.14
CA GLY A 124 -9.55 8.03 3.62
C GLY A 124 -9.30 8.76 2.31
N LEU A 125 -10.33 8.76 1.47
CA LEU A 125 -10.37 9.48 0.20
C LEU A 125 -11.47 10.52 0.26
N ARG A 126 -11.22 11.66 -0.35
CA ARG A 126 -12.24 12.68 -0.64
C ARG A 126 -11.89 13.40 -1.92
N GLU A 127 -12.84 14.12 -2.45
CA GLU A 127 -12.61 15.06 -3.54
C GLU A 127 -12.36 16.46 -2.98
N SER A 128 -11.41 17.18 -3.56
CA SER A 128 -11.25 18.63 -3.33
C SER A 128 -12.34 19.41 -4.06
N GLU A 129 -12.48 20.70 -3.77
CA GLU A 129 -13.35 21.61 -4.53
C GLU A 129 -13.01 21.66 -6.04
N GLU A 130 -11.75 21.41 -6.41
CA GLU A 130 -11.29 21.34 -7.81
C GLU A 130 -11.47 19.97 -8.48
N GLY A 131 -12.18 19.02 -7.85
CA GLY A 131 -12.39 17.68 -8.42
C GLY A 131 -11.21 16.71 -8.27
N LYS A 132 -10.12 17.10 -7.59
CA LYS A 132 -8.94 16.24 -7.39
C LYS A 132 -9.13 15.30 -6.20
N LYS A 133 -8.64 14.06 -6.33
CA LYS A 133 -8.58 13.10 -5.22
C LYS A 133 -7.59 13.59 -4.16
N VAL A 134 -8.04 13.56 -2.90
CA VAL A 134 -7.25 13.88 -1.71
C VAL A 134 -7.25 12.67 -0.80
N VAL A 135 -6.05 12.24 -0.41
CA VAL A 135 -5.84 11.08 0.47
C VAL A 135 -5.38 11.57 1.83
N PHE A 136 -5.96 11.00 2.88
CA PHE A 136 -5.58 11.32 4.26
C PHE A 136 -5.51 10.07 5.13
N MET A 137 -4.73 10.16 6.22
CA MET A 137 -4.52 9.05 7.15
C MET A 137 -5.13 9.35 8.52
N ARG A 138 -6.04 8.49 9.00
CA ARG A 138 -6.74 8.59 10.30
C ARG A 138 -7.66 9.82 10.43
N ARG A 139 -7.12 11.04 10.26
CA ARG A 139 -7.82 12.33 10.31
C ARG A 139 -7.64 13.09 9.00
N ILE A 140 -8.62 13.93 8.64
CA ILE A 140 -8.61 14.69 7.38
C ILE A 140 -7.42 15.67 7.30
N SER A 141 -6.94 16.17 8.45
CA SER A 141 -5.76 17.05 8.54
C SER A 141 -4.44 16.38 8.18
N ASN A 142 -4.39 15.04 8.19
CA ASN A 142 -3.19 14.26 7.97
C ASN A 142 -3.14 13.83 6.51
N THR A 143 -3.00 14.80 5.62
CA THR A 143 -2.96 14.57 4.18
C THR A 143 -1.70 13.81 3.78
N ILE A 144 -1.84 12.89 2.84
CA ILE A 144 -0.76 12.06 2.27
C ILE A 144 -0.93 11.92 0.75
N THR A 145 -1.57 12.92 0.12
CA THR A 145 -1.89 12.90 -1.32
C THR A 145 -0.64 12.82 -2.20
N GLU A 146 0.51 13.29 -1.73
CA GLU A 146 1.80 13.19 -2.41
C GLU A 146 2.26 11.75 -2.66
N TYR A 147 1.68 10.77 -1.96
CA TYR A 147 1.93 9.34 -2.13
C TYR A 147 0.91 8.66 -3.06
N LEU A 148 -0.16 9.35 -3.47
CA LEU A 148 -1.19 8.82 -4.37
C LEU A 148 -0.63 8.71 -5.80
N ASN A 149 -0.65 7.50 -6.35
CA ASN A 149 -0.21 7.13 -7.70
C ASN A 149 1.21 7.60 -8.05
N ASN A 150 2.03 7.90 -7.04
CA ASN A 150 3.38 8.43 -7.20
C ASN A 150 4.42 7.30 -7.26
N TRP A 151 4.48 6.63 -8.41
CA TRP A 151 5.37 5.49 -8.64
C TRP A 151 6.86 5.86 -8.69
N ASP A 152 7.18 7.14 -8.88
CA ASP A 152 8.56 7.64 -8.92
C ASP A 152 9.25 7.58 -7.54
N LEU A 153 8.50 7.27 -6.48
CA LEU A 153 9.04 7.01 -5.15
C LEU A 153 9.88 5.72 -5.09
N ILE A 154 9.68 4.77 -6.01
CA ILE A 154 10.44 3.51 -6.10
C ILE A 154 11.66 3.73 -7.03
N LYS A 155 12.88 3.91 -6.47
CA LYS A 155 14.09 4.38 -7.23
C LYS A 155 15.47 3.98 -6.69
#